data_AF-Q21Z78-F1
#
_entry.id   AF-Q21Z78-F1
#
_cell.length_a   1.000
_cell.length_b   1.000
_cell.length_c   1.000
_cell.angle_alpha   90.00
_cell.angle_beta   90.00
_cell.angle_gamma   90.00
#
_symmetry.space_group_name_H-M   'P 1'
#
loop_
_entity.id
_entity.type
_entity.pdbx_description
1 polymer ?
#
loop_
_entity_poly.entity_id
_entity_poly.type
_entity_poly.pdbx_seq_one_letter_code
_entity_poly.pdbx_strand_id
1 'polypeptide(L)'
;MNSKTSLLAARIRQFGQRLGRVLSRLVEGFWWPPAALLVVAIYWFSVASGIPTPVEQTVEKYGVYGDSFGRLTSLFTALGFGGLIITLLLQQRQIRKQEEAVKHNRQKEEKGRYEEILFRLLDIYRQTLSEVRVGEATGRDVLRKALDRVDAGVVEEGVNGMSRDLHGRWDSGSLTENDMQRIDYLHFRNFKIVGAEIHPQARLVDTFEVLLEHMVRGAPDHFLITAYKELVFAQVTFLECRYFFLVALSHPSRARLRDLLARTGFFDRISRSQIHRIHRDMYKKYWGQAIEQRELPASIPMPPGRIKRALRAHKAAGGVPKITYTPLGVRQSQRAVEKDVKDGLQ
;
A
#
# COMPACT_ATOMS: atom_id res chain seq x y z
N MET A 1 -28.47 31.66 9.85
CA MET A 1 -27.49 32.75 10.13
C MET A 1 -26.09 32.51 9.52
N ASN A 2 -25.93 31.65 8.49
CA ASN A 2 -24.61 31.19 7.98
C ASN A 2 -24.23 31.61 6.54
N SER A 3 -25.07 32.35 5.79
CA SER A 3 -24.74 32.69 4.39
C SER A 3 -23.99 34.01 4.21
N LYS A 4 -24.11 34.96 5.15
CA LYS A 4 -23.42 36.26 5.06
C LYS A 4 -21.93 36.17 5.39
N THR A 5 -21.55 35.28 6.31
CA THR A 5 -20.15 35.05 6.70
C THR A 5 -19.35 34.32 5.62
N SER A 6 -19.96 33.38 4.89
CA SER A 6 -19.32 32.70 3.76
C SER A 6 -19.15 33.61 2.53
N LEU A 7 -20.10 34.51 2.26
CA LEU A 7 -20.02 35.51 1.20
C LEU A 7 -18.94 36.57 1.46
N LEU A 8 -18.79 37.02 2.71
CA LEU A 8 -17.72 37.94 3.10
C LEU A 8 -16.34 37.26 2.99
N ALA A 9 -16.20 36.03 3.47
CA ALA A 9 -14.96 35.26 3.33
C ALA A 9 -14.59 35.00 1.86
N ALA A 10 -15.58 34.75 1.00
CA ALA A 10 -15.39 34.57 -0.44
C ALA A 10 -14.95 35.88 -1.12
N ARG A 11 -15.57 37.03 -0.80
CA ARG A 11 -15.17 38.34 -1.33
C ARG A 11 -13.77 38.76 -0.89
N ILE A 12 -13.38 38.49 0.36
CA ILE A 12 -12.04 38.78 0.86
C ILE A 12 -10.99 37.92 0.14
N ARG A 13 -11.27 36.63 -0.10
CA ARG A 13 -10.40 35.77 -0.94
C ARG A 13 -10.31 36.25 -2.38
N GLN A 14 -11.43 36.65 -2.99
CA GLN A 14 -11.46 37.16 -4.36
C GLN A 14 -10.69 38.49 -4.50
N PHE A 15 -10.80 39.37 -3.51
CA PHE A 15 -10.05 40.63 -3.46
C PHE A 15 -8.55 40.38 -3.25
N GLY A 16 -8.18 39.47 -2.35
CA GLY A 16 -6.79 39.05 -2.16
C GLY A 16 -6.17 38.38 -3.39
N GLN A 17 -6.94 37.59 -4.15
CA GLN A 17 -6.50 36.98 -5.41
C GLN A 17 -6.42 37.99 -6.58
N ARG A 18 -7.29 39.01 -6.60
CA ARG A 18 -7.21 40.12 -7.58
C ARG A 18 -6.02 41.03 -7.29
N LEU A 19 -5.87 41.47 -6.04
CA LEU A 19 -4.67 42.18 -5.58
C LEU A 19 -3.41 41.36 -5.82
N GLY A 20 -3.46 40.04 -5.62
CA GLY A 20 -2.33 39.17 -5.85
C GLY A 20 -1.90 39.05 -7.30
N ARG A 21 -2.84 39.02 -8.24
CA ARG A 21 -2.58 39.06 -9.69
C ARG A 21 -2.11 40.43 -10.19
N VAL A 22 -2.61 41.52 -9.59
CA VAL A 22 -2.16 42.87 -9.92
C VAL A 22 -0.75 43.10 -9.36
N LEU A 23 -0.48 42.68 -8.12
CA LEU A 23 0.85 42.72 -7.51
C LEU A 23 1.86 41.80 -8.20
N SER A 24 1.47 40.60 -8.65
CA SER A 24 2.40 39.73 -9.40
C SER A 24 2.77 40.34 -10.75
N ARG A 25 1.80 40.96 -11.46
CA ARG A 25 2.06 41.70 -12.69
C ARG A 25 2.89 42.97 -12.47
N LEU A 26 2.74 43.63 -11.32
CA LEU A 26 3.56 44.79 -10.94
C LEU A 26 4.99 44.41 -10.55
N VAL A 27 5.22 43.21 -10.02
CA VAL A 27 6.55 42.72 -9.60
C VAL A 27 7.31 42.05 -10.76
N GLU A 28 6.62 41.45 -11.74
CA GLU A 28 7.25 40.84 -12.93
C GLU A 28 7.80 41.87 -13.94
N GLY A 29 7.40 43.14 -13.84
CA GLY A 29 7.95 44.24 -14.62
C GLY A 29 9.11 44.93 -13.90
N PHE A 30 10.34 44.62 -14.27
CA PHE A 30 11.59 45.26 -13.81
C PHE A 30 11.60 46.81 -13.97
N TRP A 31 10.62 47.39 -14.67
CA TRP A 31 10.54 48.80 -15.06
C TRP A 31 9.63 49.68 -14.19
N TRP A 32 8.90 49.12 -13.21
CA TRP A 32 8.05 49.93 -12.31
C TRP A 32 8.84 50.80 -11.30
N PRO A 33 9.99 50.36 -10.73
CA PRO A 33 10.77 51.21 -9.82
C PRO A 33 11.23 52.54 -10.44
N PRO A 34 11.79 52.58 -11.68
CA PRO A 34 12.16 53.84 -12.31
C PRO A 34 10.93 54.67 -12.73
N ALA A 35 9.80 54.06 -13.10
CA ALA A 35 8.56 54.78 -13.41
C ALA A 35 7.94 55.44 -12.17
N ALA A 36 7.92 54.76 -11.03
CA ALA A 36 7.46 55.31 -9.76
C ALA A 36 8.38 56.45 -9.29
N LEU A 37 9.70 56.30 -9.44
CA LEU A 37 10.67 57.38 -9.18
C LEU A 37 10.46 58.58 -10.12
N LEU A 38 10.14 58.34 -11.40
CA LEU A 38 9.83 59.39 -12.37
C LEU A 38 8.55 60.15 -11.99
N VAL A 39 7.48 59.47 -11.58
CA VAL A 39 6.25 60.11 -11.13
C VAL A 39 6.49 60.94 -9.87
N VAL A 40 7.28 60.43 -8.92
CA VAL A 40 7.69 61.19 -7.73
C VAL A 40 8.55 62.39 -8.11
N ALA A 41 9.47 62.26 -9.07
CA ALA A 41 10.31 63.35 -9.57
C ALA A 41 9.51 64.42 -10.33
N ILE A 42 8.51 64.03 -11.12
CA ILE A 42 7.60 64.93 -11.84
C ILE A 42 6.71 65.68 -10.84
N TYR A 43 6.17 64.97 -9.84
CA TYR A 43 5.40 65.59 -8.77
C TYR A 43 6.26 66.54 -7.92
N TRP A 44 7.50 66.16 -7.62
CA TRP A 44 8.50 67.01 -6.97
C TRP A 44 8.76 68.28 -7.78
N PHE A 45 9.00 68.15 -9.09
CA PHE A 45 9.23 69.28 -9.99
C PHE A 45 8.01 70.22 -10.04
N SER A 46 6.79 69.67 -10.08
CA SER A 46 5.54 70.44 -10.05
C SER A 46 5.33 71.17 -8.72
N VAL A 47 5.64 70.54 -7.58
CA VAL A 47 5.56 71.17 -6.26
C VAL A 47 6.64 72.25 -6.15
N ALA A 48 7.89 71.94 -6.50
CA ALA A 48 9.03 72.86 -6.46
C ALA A 48 8.84 74.10 -7.35
N SER A 49 8.20 73.97 -8.51
CA SER A 49 7.88 75.10 -9.39
C SER A 49 6.81 76.05 -8.84
N GLY A 50 6.01 75.59 -7.86
CA GLY A 50 4.95 76.37 -7.22
C GLY A 50 5.33 76.93 -5.84
N ILE A 51 6.57 76.73 -5.39
CA ILE A 51 7.07 77.27 -4.13
C ILE A 51 7.41 78.75 -4.35
N PRO A 52 6.72 79.71 -3.69
CA PRO A 52 7.11 81.11 -3.77
C PRO A 52 8.49 81.28 -3.12
N THR A 53 9.47 81.78 -3.86
CA THR A 53 10.74 82.21 -3.28
C THR A 53 10.44 83.43 -2.40
N PRO A 54 10.83 83.43 -1.11
CA PRO A 54 10.51 84.54 -0.22
C PRO A 54 11.42 85.71 -0.57
N VAL A 55 10.96 86.57 -1.48
CA VAL A 55 11.61 87.86 -1.76
C VAL A 55 11.17 88.93 -0.73
N GLU A 56 10.11 88.66 0.06
CA GLU A 56 9.61 89.56 1.12
C GLU A 56 9.27 88.79 2.41
N GLN A 57 9.66 89.35 3.57
CA GLN A 57 9.57 88.73 4.90
C GLN A 57 8.17 88.89 5.56
N THR A 58 7.11 88.35 4.97
CA THR A 58 5.76 88.32 5.60
C THR A 58 5.40 86.93 6.14
N VAL A 59 4.93 86.87 7.39
CA VAL A 59 4.66 85.63 8.15
C VAL A 59 3.66 84.70 7.43
N GLU A 60 2.69 85.25 6.71
CA GLU A 60 1.70 84.47 5.94
C GLU A 60 2.33 83.67 4.78
N LYS A 61 3.31 84.25 4.06
CA LYS A 61 3.99 83.56 2.95
C LYS A 61 4.86 82.40 3.44
N TYR A 62 5.45 82.53 4.64
CA TYR A 62 6.17 81.43 5.30
C TYR A 62 5.24 80.29 5.75
N GLY A 63 4.00 80.60 6.14
CA GLY A 63 2.99 79.59 6.46
C GLY A 63 2.59 78.72 5.25
N VAL A 64 2.37 79.34 4.09
CA VAL A 64 2.06 78.63 2.82
C VAL A 64 3.24 77.80 2.31
N TYR A 65 4.47 78.30 2.53
CA TYR A 65 5.69 77.54 2.28
C TYR A 65 5.76 76.28 3.15
N GLY A 66 5.46 76.40 4.45
CA GLY A 66 5.38 75.27 5.40
C GLY A 66 4.31 74.22 5.06
N ASP A 67 3.12 74.65 4.63
CA ASP A 67 2.02 73.75 4.23
C ASP A 67 2.37 72.85 3.02
N SER A 68 3.25 73.33 2.14
CA SER A 68 3.76 72.57 1.00
C SER A 68 4.69 71.41 1.43
N PHE A 69 5.45 71.57 2.52
CA PHE A 69 6.22 70.47 3.11
C PHE A 69 5.33 69.45 3.84
N GLY A 70 4.18 69.87 4.39
CA GLY A 70 3.20 68.97 5.00
C GLY A 70 2.59 67.99 3.99
N ARG A 71 2.25 68.48 2.79
CA ARG A 71 1.76 67.65 1.67
C ARG A 71 2.80 66.65 1.19
N LEU A 72 4.07 67.05 1.09
CA LEU A 72 5.19 66.17 0.75
C LEU A 72 5.42 65.09 1.82
N THR A 73 5.46 65.50 3.09
CA THR A 73 5.68 64.58 4.22
C THR A 73 4.57 63.54 4.31
N SER A 74 3.32 63.94 4.05
CA SER A 74 2.16 63.04 4.02
C SER A 74 2.25 62.03 2.87
N LEU A 75 2.72 62.45 1.69
CA LEU A 75 2.94 61.57 0.55
C LEU A 75 4.05 60.55 0.81
N PHE A 76 5.19 60.97 1.37
CA PHE A 76 6.28 60.06 1.75
C PHE A 76 5.86 59.10 2.86
N THR A 77 5.06 59.55 3.83
CA THR A 77 4.51 58.70 4.89
C THR A 77 3.55 57.65 4.32
N ALA A 78 2.65 58.06 3.42
CA ALA A 78 1.72 57.14 2.74
C ALA A 78 2.45 56.14 1.84
N LEU A 79 3.50 56.57 1.13
CA LEU A 79 4.32 55.71 0.29
C LEU A 79 5.15 54.73 1.13
N GLY A 80 5.76 55.19 2.22
CA GLY A 80 6.49 54.34 3.17
C GLY A 80 5.59 53.29 3.81
N PHE A 81 4.39 53.69 4.23
CA PHE A 81 3.38 52.76 4.76
C PHE A 81 2.87 51.77 3.70
N GLY A 82 2.65 52.24 2.46
CA GLY A 82 2.30 51.38 1.33
C GLY A 82 3.39 50.35 1.01
N GLY A 83 4.66 50.78 1.03
CA GLY A 83 5.83 49.90 0.94
C GLY A 83 5.85 48.84 2.04
N LEU A 84 5.62 49.24 3.29
CA LEU A 84 5.52 48.31 4.42
C LEU A 84 4.41 47.26 4.23
N ILE A 85 3.20 47.67 3.82
CA ILE A 85 2.11 46.73 3.53
C ILE A 85 2.50 45.74 2.43
N ILE A 86 3.12 46.21 1.34
CA ILE A 86 3.57 45.34 0.26
C ILE A 86 4.60 44.33 0.77
N THR A 87 5.58 44.79 1.56
CA THR A 87 6.60 43.89 2.15
C THR A 87 5.98 42.83 3.06
N LEU A 88 5.02 43.19 3.91
CA LEU A 88 4.31 42.24 4.77
C LEU A 88 3.54 41.19 3.96
N LEU A 89 2.87 41.60 2.87
CA LEU A 89 2.18 40.69 1.98
C LEU A 89 3.14 39.73 1.24
N LEU A 90 4.31 40.21 0.84
CA LEU A 90 5.36 39.38 0.23
C LEU A 90 5.94 38.39 1.23
N GLN A 91 6.27 38.85 2.44
CA GLN A 91 6.74 37.99 3.54
C GLN A 91 5.71 36.91 3.87
N GLN A 92 4.43 37.26 3.96
CA GLN A 92 3.37 36.28 4.22
C GLN A 92 3.30 35.21 3.12
N ARG A 93 3.49 35.57 1.85
CA ARG A 93 3.55 34.59 0.75
C ARG A 93 4.79 33.71 0.83
N GLN A 94 5.93 34.28 1.18
CA GLN A 94 7.18 33.54 1.33
C GLN A 94 7.09 32.51 2.46
N ILE A 95 6.53 32.89 3.61
CA ILE A 95 6.28 31.99 4.75
C ILE A 95 5.39 30.83 4.32
N ARG A 96 4.26 31.10 3.64
CA ARG A 96 3.35 30.04 3.16
C ARG A 96 4.05 29.07 2.21
N LYS A 97 4.81 29.58 1.24
CA LYS A 97 5.59 28.74 0.31
C LYS A 97 6.63 27.90 1.05
N GLN A 98 7.28 28.47 2.07
CA GLN A 98 8.26 27.78 2.89
C GLN A 98 7.60 26.68 3.73
N GLU A 99 6.45 26.94 4.35
CA GLU A 99 5.65 25.95 5.08
C GLU A 99 5.24 24.78 4.16
N GLU A 100 4.77 25.07 2.95
CA GLU A 100 4.43 24.06 1.95
C GLU A 100 5.65 23.22 1.55
N ALA A 101 6.80 23.86 1.30
CA ALA A 101 8.04 23.18 0.96
C ALA A 101 8.54 22.28 2.10
N VAL A 102 8.50 22.77 3.34
CA VAL A 102 8.87 21.99 4.54
C VAL A 102 7.94 20.79 4.71
N LYS A 103 6.63 20.99 4.54
CA LYS A 103 5.65 19.90 4.62
C LYS A 103 5.93 18.82 3.56
N HIS A 104 6.17 19.23 2.32
CA HIS A 104 6.47 18.30 1.24
C HIS A 104 7.80 17.57 1.43
N ASN A 105 8.84 18.24 1.92
CA ASN A 105 10.11 17.61 2.25
C ASN A 105 9.96 16.59 3.39
N ARG A 106 9.19 16.93 4.43
CA ARG A 106 8.89 16.00 5.52
C ARG A 106 8.17 14.75 5.03
N GLN A 107 7.16 14.91 4.16
CA GLN A 107 6.45 13.76 3.56
C GLN A 107 7.38 12.88 2.73
N LYS A 108 8.29 13.48 1.95
CA LYS A 108 9.30 12.74 1.19
C LYS A 108 10.28 11.99 2.10
N GLU A 109 10.72 12.61 3.18
CA GLU A 109 11.64 11.99 4.13
C GLU A 109 10.96 10.83 4.89
N GLU A 110 9.73 11.02 5.36
CA GLU A 110 8.93 9.96 6.00
C GLU A 110 8.73 8.77 5.07
N LYS A 111 8.41 9.02 3.79
CA LYS A 111 8.33 7.98 2.76
C LYS A 111 9.67 7.26 2.56
N GLY A 112 10.76 8.01 2.37
CA GLY A 112 12.08 7.42 2.12
C GLY A 112 12.54 6.54 3.28
N ARG A 113 12.34 7.00 4.52
CA ARG A 113 12.66 6.24 5.74
C ARG A 113 11.82 4.96 5.84
N TYR A 114 10.53 5.04 5.53
CA TYR A 114 9.66 3.85 5.51
C TYR A 114 10.15 2.81 4.49
N GLU A 115 10.45 3.26 3.26
CA GLU A 115 10.96 2.40 2.17
C GLU A 115 12.28 1.74 2.54
N GLU A 116 13.23 2.50 3.09
CA GLU A 116 14.53 1.99 3.52
C GLU A 116 14.37 0.88 4.55
N ILE A 117 13.56 1.09 5.59
CA ILE A 117 13.29 0.09 6.63
C ILE A 117 12.59 -1.12 6.01
N LEU A 118 11.60 -0.92 5.13
CA LEU A 118 10.87 -2.01 4.49
C LEU A 118 11.80 -2.90 3.66
N PHE A 119 12.65 -2.31 2.82
CA PHE A 119 13.59 -3.06 1.99
C PHE A 119 14.64 -3.77 2.83
N ARG A 120 15.15 -3.12 3.88
CA ARG A 120 16.07 -3.76 4.82
C ARG A 120 15.43 -4.96 5.54
N LEU A 121 14.18 -4.83 5.99
CA LEU A 121 13.45 -5.96 6.61
C LEU A 121 13.18 -7.08 5.61
N LEU A 122 12.88 -6.75 4.36
CA LEU A 122 12.68 -7.73 3.29
C LEU A 122 13.97 -8.50 3.00
N ASP A 123 15.12 -7.83 3.00
CA ASP A 123 16.42 -8.47 2.83
C ASP A 123 16.79 -9.36 4.03
N ILE A 124 16.57 -8.88 5.25
CA ILE A 124 16.76 -9.69 6.47
C ILE A 124 15.86 -10.93 6.45
N TYR A 125 14.61 -10.79 6.00
CA TYR A 125 13.70 -11.93 5.79
C TYR A 125 14.26 -12.93 4.79
N ARG A 126 14.72 -12.48 3.61
CA ARG A 126 15.29 -13.34 2.57
C ARG A 126 16.55 -14.06 3.04
N GLN A 127 17.42 -13.36 3.75
CA GLN A 127 18.63 -13.92 4.33
C GLN A 127 18.27 -14.98 5.39
N THR A 128 17.40 -14.63 6.33
CA THR A 128 16.96 -15.55 7.39
C THR A 128 16.34 -16.81 6.79
N LEU A 129 15.51 -16.65 5.76
CA LEU A 129 14.95 -17.78 5.03
C LEU A 129 16.05 -18.65 4.42
N SER A 130 17.05 -18.08 3.74
CA SER A 130 18.14 -18.87 3.14
C SER A 130 19.02 -19.60 4.18
N GLU A 131 19.10 -19.06 5.40
CA GLU A 131 19.85 -19.63 6.52
C GLU A 131 19.11 -20.74 7.28
N VAL A 132 17.81 -20.95 7.02
CA VAL A 132 17.07 -22.06 7.65
C VAL A 132 17.68 -23.38 7.20
N ARG A 133 18.06 -24.24 8.16
CA ARG A 133 18.69 -25.54 7.88
C ARG A 133 18.10 -26.63 8.75
N VAL A 134 17.81 -27.77 8.12
CA VAL A 134 17.39 -29.01 8.78
C VAL A 134 18.05 -30.18 8.07
N GLY A 135 19.06 -30.78 8.70
CA GLY A 135 19.96 -31.75 8.05
C GLY A 135 20.62 -31.12 6.82
N GLU A 136 20.60 -31.84 5.69
CA GLU A 136 21.15 -31.39 4.40
C GLU A 136 20.26 -30.38 3.66
N ALA A 137 19.01 -30.17 4.08
CA ALA A 137 18.11 -29.25 3.42
C ALA A 137 18.36 -27.82 3.91
N THR A 138 18.33 -26.85 2.98
CA THR A 138 18.52 -25.43 3.29
C THR A 138 17.43 -24.56 2.66
N GLY A 139 17.15 -23.45 3.32
CA GLY A 139 16.13 -22.46 2.96
C GLY A 139 14.79 -23.04 2.53
N ARG A 140 14.37 -22.73 1.29
CA ARG A 140 13.04 -23.14 0.78
C ARG A 140 12.86 -24.64 0.69
N ASP A 141 13.93 -25.41 0.59
CA ASP A 141 13.85 -26.87 0.52
C ASP A 141 13.49 -27.46 1.89
N VAL A 142 13.87 -26.80 2.99
CA VAL A 142 13.39 -27.19 4.33
C VAL A 142 11.88 -27.04 4.43
N LEU A 143 11.36 -25.89 4.00
CA LEU A 143 9.93 -25.59 4.02
C LEU A 143 9.17 -26.57 3.12
N ARG A 144 9.67 -26.83 1.91
CA ARG A 144 9.10 -27.80 0.98
C ARG A 144 9.04 -29.20 1.60
N LYS A 145 10.15 -29.72 2.12
CA LYS A 145 10.18 -31.05 2.76
C LYS A 145 9.23 -31.15 3.95
N ALA A 146 9.11 -30.09 4.75
CA ALA A 146 8.17 -30.07 5.88
C ALA A 146 6.71 -30.11 5.39
N LEU A 147 6.38 -29.34 4.35
CA LEU A 147 5.05 -29.38 3.72
C LEU A 147 4.76 -30.74 3.09
N ASP A 148 5.72 -31.34 2.39
CA ASP A 148 5.56 -32.66 1.77
C ASP A 148 5.32 -33.75 2.82
N ARG A 149 5.97 -33.67 4.00
CA ARG A 149 5.71 -34.59 5.11
C ARG A 149 4.32 -34.38 5.72
N VAL A 150 3.84 -33.15 5.84
CA VAL A 150 2.44 -32.88 6.25
C VAL A 150 1.48 -33.49 5.24
N ASP A 151 1.66 -33.22 3.95
CA ASP A 151 0.77 -33.72 2.89
C ASP A 151 0.78 -35.26 2.88
N ALA A 152 1.95 -35.89 3.04
CA ALA A 152 2.10 -37.34 3.12
C ALA A 152 1.39 -37.92 4.36
N GLY A 153 1.63 -37.36 5.56
CA GLY A 153 1.01 -37.84 6.80
C GLY A 153 -0.51 -37.67 6.82
N VAL A 154 -1.01 -36.57 6.24
CA VAL A 154 -2.46 -36.33 6.12
C VAL A 154 -3.12 -37.33 5.17
N VAL A 155 -2.43 -37.73 4.10
CA VAL A 155 -2.91 -38.75 3.14
C VAL A 155 -2.81 -40.16 3.73
N GLU A 156 -1.69 -40.51 4.35
CA GLU A 156 -1.45 -41.82 4.95
C GLU A 156 -2.46 -42.15 6.05
N GLU A 157 -2.79 -41.16 6.89
CA GLU A 157 -3.80 -41.34 7.94
C GLU A 157 -5.24 -41.17 7.45
N GLY A 158 -5.46 -40.87 6.17
CA GLY A 158 -6.79 -40.70 5.59
C GLY A 158 -7.57 -39.51 6.17
N VAL A 159 -6.88 -38.50 6.68
CA VAL A 159 -7.48 -37.31 7.32
C VAL A 159 -7.44 -36.06 6.42
N ASN A 160 -7.26 -36.26 5.12
CA ASN A 160 -7.16 -35.23 4.09
C ASN A 160 -8.49 -34.52 3.78
N GLY A 161 -9.62 -35.10 4.17
CA GLY A 161 -10.93 -34.50 3.97
C GLY A 161 -12.05 -35.25 4.66
N MET A 162 -13.20 -34.59 4.76
CA MET A 162 -14.44 -35.21 5.23
C MET A 162 -15.09 -36.03 4.11
N SER A 163 -15.82 -37.09 4.48
CA SER A 163 -16.70 -37.79 3.53
C SER A 163 -17.76 -36.83 2.95
N ARG A 164 -18.20 -37.05 1.70
CA ARG A 164 -19.15 -36.17 1.00
C ARG A 164 -20.45 -35.94 1.77
N ASP A 165 -20.93 -36.99 2.42
CA ASP A 165 -22.17 -36.96 3.22
C ASP A 165 -21.99 -36.14 4.52
N LEU A 166 -20.90 -36.38 5.24
CA LEU A 166 -20.53 -35.59 6.42
C LEU A 166 -20.35 -34.11 6.07
N HIS A 167 -19.74 -33.83 4.92
CA HIS A 167 -19.57 -32.48 4.41
C HIS A 167 -20.92 -31.82 4.09
N GLY A 168 -21.85 -32.54 3.45
CA GLY A 168 -23.19 -32.03 3.17
C GLY A 168 -23.94 -31.65 4.45
N ARG A 169 -23.84 -32.49 5.48
CA ARG A 169 -24.45 -32.26 6.80
C ARG A 169 -23.80 -31.10 7.57
N TRP A 170 -22.50 -30.89 7.38
CA TRP A 170 -21.78 -29.73 7.92
C TRP A 170 -22.27 -28.43 7.30
N ASP A 171 -22.39 -28.39 5.96
CA ASP A 171 -22.85 -27.20 5.24
C ASP A 171 -24.33 -26.87 5.54
N SER A 172 -25.18 -27.88 5.76
CA SER A 172 -26.59 -27.70 6.13
C SER A 172 -26.83 -27.45 7.62
N GLY A 173 -25.79 -27.53 8.46
CA GLY A 173 -25.91 -27.36 9.91
C GLY A 173 -26.67 -28.49 10.63
N SER A 174 -26.88 -29.63 9.98
CA SER A 174 -27.64 -30.77 10.52
C SER A 174 -26.72 -31.88 11.07
N LEU A 175 -25.71 -31.48 11.84
CA LEU A 175 -24.70 -32.39 12.38
C LEU A 175 -25.25 -33.17 13.58
N THR A 176 -25.03 -34.48 13.59
CA THR A 176 -25.26 -35.30 14.79
C THR A 176 -24.08 -35.20 15.75
N GLU A 177 -24.26 -35.63 17.00
CA GLU A 177 -23.17 -35.70 17.97
C GLU A 177 -22.02 -36.60 17.51
N ASN A 178 -22.34 -37.74 16.87
CA ASN A 178 -21.34 -38.64 16.29
C ASN A 178 -20.57 -37.97 15.12
N ASP A 179 -21.25 -37.17 14.30
CA ASP A 179 -20.60 -36.40 13.24
C ASP A 179 -19.60 -35.40 13.83
N MET A 180 -19.99 -34.68 14.90
CA MET A 180 -19.10 -33.76 15.60
C MET A 180 -17.86 -34.46 16.14
N GLN A 181 -18.03 -35.62 16.81
CA GLN A 181 -16.90 -36.40 17.33
C GLN A 181 -15.95 -36.87 16.22
N ARG A 182 -16.49 -37.31 15.08
CA ARG A 182 -15.67 -37.67 13.91
C ARG A 182 -14.89 -36.48 13.36
N ILE A 183 -15.53 -35.32 13.26
CA ILE A 183 -14.88 -34.09 12.80
C ILE A 183 -13.79 -33.66 13.78
N ASP A 184 -14.04 -33.74 15.08
CA ASP A 184 -13.05 -33.42 16.10
C ASP A 184 -11.87 -34.38 16.08
N TYR A 185 -12.10 -35.68 15.79
CA TYR A 185 -11.01 -36.63 15.53
C TYR A 185 -10.16 -36.22 14.32
N LEU A 186 -10.78 -35.87 13.19
CA LEU A 186 -10.06 -35.42 12.00
C LEU A 186 -9.24 -34.15 12.29
N HIS A 187 -9.81 -33.18 13.00
CA HIS A 187 -9.10 -31.97 13.40
C HIS A 187 -7.94 -32.27 14.36
N PHE A 188 -8.16 -33.12 15.36
CA PHE A 188 -7.14 -33.55 16.30
C PHE A 188 -5.95 -34.19 15.58
N ARG A 189 -6.20 -35.16 14.68
CA ARG A 189 -5.14 -35.80 13.88
C ARG A 189 -4.41 -34.79 13.01
N ASN A 190 -5.12 -33.91 12.32
CA ASN A 190 -4.49 -32.85 11.52
C ASN A 190 -3.61 -31.93 12.38
N PHE A 191 -4.06 -31.51 13.57
CA PHE A 191 -3.23 -30.72 14.48
C PHE A 191 -1.99 -31.47 14.95
N LYS A 192 -2.11 -32.77 15.22
CA LYS A 192 -0.98 -33.62 15.61
C LYS A 192 0.05 -33.74 14.49
N ILE A 193 -0.39 -34.03 13.25
CA ILE A 193 0.50 -34.12 12.09
C ILE A 193 1.18 -32.78 11.84
N VAL A 194 0.41 -31.69 11.72
CA VAL A 194 0.97 -30.36 11.44
C VAL A 194 1.91 -29.92 12.57
N GLY A 195 1.55 -30.15 13.83
CA GLY A 195 2.39 -29.79 14.97
C GLY A 195 3.69 -30.61 15.08
N ALA A 196 3.69 -31.86 14.61
CA ALA A 196 4.88 -32.70 14.58
C ALA A 196 5.81 -32.34 13.41
N GLU A 197 5.24 -32.11 12.22
CA GLU A 197 6.02 -31.92 10.99
C GLU A 197 6.43 -30.47 10.72
N ILE A 198 5.63 -29.50 11.16
CA ILE A 198 5.91 -28.07 11.04
C ILE A 198 6.51 -27.58 12.35
N HIS A 199 7.83 -27.59 12.42
CA HIS A 199 8.54 -26.86 13.45
C HIS A 199 8.57 -25.36 13.09
N PRO A 200 8.01 -24.47 13.94
CA PRO A 200 8.14 -23.04 13.74
C PRO A 200 9.60 -22.65 13.87
N GLN A 201 10.24 -22.31 12.76
CA GLN A 201 11.57 -21.75 12.75
C GLN A 201 11.46 -20.34 13.35
N ALA A 202 11.63 -20.22 14.67
CA ALA A 202 11.26 -19.02 15.43
C ALA A 202 11.82 -17.75 14.78
N ARG A 203 13.10 -17.73 14.44
CA ARG A 203 13.76 -16.61 13.75
C ARG A 203 13.10 -16.24 12.42
N LEU A 204 12.70 -17.21 11.60
CA LEU A 204 12.02 -16.96 10.32
C LEU A 204 10.63 -16.36 10.55
N VAL A 205 9.86 -16.95 11.48
CA VAL A 205 8.50 -16.50 11.80
C VAL A 205 8.53 -15.09 12.40
N ASP A 206 9.44 -14.84 13.34
CA ASP A 206 9.58 -13.55 14.01
C ASP A 206 10.01 -12.45 13.04
N THR A 207 10.94 -12.76 12.13
CA THR A 207 11.37 -11.82 11.09
C THR A 207 10.22 -11.48 10.14
N PHE A 208 9.42 -12.49 9.77
CA PHE A 208 8.25 -12.28 8.94
C PHE A 208 7.17 -11.46 9.67
N GLU A 209 6.91 -11.73 10.96
CA GLU A 209 6.01 -10.91 11.79
C GLU A 209 6.44 -9.44 11.82
N VAL A 210 7.73 -9.15 12.02
CA VAL A 210 8.25 -7.77 12.02
C VAL A 210 8.07 -7.10 10.66
N LEU A 211 8.33 -7.81 9.56
CA LEU A 211 8.09 -7.31 8.20
C LEU A 211 6.61 -6.97 7.98
N LEU A 212 5.70 -7.88 8.37
CA LEU A 212 4.26 -7.65 8.25
C LEU A 212 3.79 -6.51 9.15
N GLU A 213 4.34 -6.38 10.36
CA GLU A 213 3.98 -5.30 11.27
C GLU A 213 4.40 -3.94 10.73
N HIS A 214 5.63 -3.80 10.22
CA HIS A 214 6.09 -2.57 9.57
C HIS A 214 5.18 -2.21 8.38
N MET A 215 4.73 -3.22 7.63
CA MET A 215 3.79 -3.06 6.53
C MET A 215 2.34 -2.75 6.97
N VAL A 216 1.97 -2.89 8.24
CA VAL A 216 0.62 -2.49 8.71
C VAL A 216 0.66 -1.18 9.47
N ARG A 217 1.69 -1.00 10.31
CA ARG A 217 1.77 0.08 11.30
C ARG A 217 2.84 1.13 10.98
N GLY A 218 3.81 0.82 10.14
CA GLY A 218 4.92 1.72 9.83
C GLY A 218 4.62 2.75 8.73
N ALA A 219 3.55 2.57 7.95
CA ALA A 219 3.27 3.42 6.81
C ALA A 219 2.68 4.79 7.21
N PRO A 220 3.17 5.91 6.65
CA PRO A 220 2.59 7.22 6.88
C PRO A 220 1.14 7.36 6.36
N ASP A 221 0.30 8.14 7.04
CA ASP A 221 -1.13 8.29 6.69
C ASP A 221 -1.40 8.81 5.26
N HIS A 222 -0.45 9.57 4.71
CA HIS A 222 -0.55 10.17 3.38
C HIS A 222 -0.08 9.23 2.25
N PHE A 223 0.17 7.95 2.57
CA PHE A 223 0.86 7.01 1.70
C PHE A 223 0.00 5.84 1.23
N LEU A 224 0.07 5.53 -0.07
CA LEU A 224 -0.64 4.39 -0.66
C LEU A 224 0.16 3.09 -0.46
N ILE A 225 -0.16 2.37 0.61
CA ILE A 225 0.55 1.15 1.01
C ILE A 225 0.34 -0.05 0.09
N THR A 226 -0.71 -0.03 -0.75
CA THR A 226 -1.10 -1.18 -1.59
C THR A 226 0.00 -1.66 -2.53
N ALA A 227 0.76 -0.75 -3.14
CA ALA A 227 1.86 -1.10 -4.03
C ALA A 227 2.99 -1.87 -3.30
N TYR A 228 3.29 -1.46 -2.06
CA TYR A 228 4.32 -2.11 -1.24
C TYR A 228 3.84 -3.45 -0.69
N LYS A 229 2.55 -3.57 -0.34
CA LYS A 229 1.94 -4.86 -0.01
C LYS A 229 2.08 -5.85 -1.15
N GLU A 230 1.74 -5.45 -2.38
CA GLU A 230 1.90 -6.29 -3.56
C GLU A 230 3.36 -6.64 -3.84
N LEU A 231 4.29 -5.71 -3.63
CA LEU A 231 5.71 -5.97 -3.79
C LEU A 231 6.21 -7.03 -2.80
N VAL A 232 5.93 -6.87 -1.51
CA VAL A 232 6.30 -7.86 -0.48
C VAL A 232 5.68 -9.21 -0.79
N PHE A 233 4.37 -9.24 -1.08
CA PHE A 233 3.67 -10.48 -1.41
C PHE A 233 4.08 -11.09 -2.75
N ALA A 234 4.72 -10.36 -3.65
CA ALA A 234 5.32 -10.91 -4.87
C ALA A 234 6.63 -11.64 -4.59
N GLN A 235 7.34 -11.26 -3.52
CA GLN A 235 8.56 -11.95 -3.07
C GLN A 235 8.27 -13.19 -2.24
N VAL A 236 7.06 -13.27 -1.65
CA VAL A 236 6.61 -14.45 -0.89
C VAL A 236 6.02 -15.51 -1.84
N THR A 237 6.66 -16.67 -1.89
CA THR A 237 6.28 -17.84 -2.68
C THR A 237 5.10 -18.60 -2.06
N PHE A 238 4.45 -19.44 -2.87
CA PHE A 238 3.35 -20.28 -2.38
C PHE A 238 3.76 -21.25 -1.26
N LEU A 239 5.04 -21.66 -1.22
CA LEU A 239 5.58 -22.53 -0.18
C LEU A 239 5.59 -21.81 1.17
N GLU A 240 6.11 -20.59 1.20
CA GLU A 240 6.13 -19.75 2.40
C GLU A 240 4.71 -19.41 2.86
N CYS A 241 3.79 -19.11 1.93
CA CYS A 241 2.38 -18.91 2.23
C CYS A 241 1.75 -20.11 2.94
N ARG A 242 1.94 -21.32 2.40
CA ARG A 242 1.43 -22.56 3.01
C ARG A 242 2.08 -22.80 4.38
N TYR A 243 3.39 -22.61 4.48
CA TYR A 243 4.13 -22.79 5.73
C TYR A 243 3.62 -21.85 6.84
N PHE A 244 3.57 -20.53 6.59
CA PHE A 244 3.07 -19.57 7.58
C PHE A 244 1.60 -19.78 7.92
N PHE A 245 0.79 -20.20 6.96
CA PHE A 245 -0.59 -20.60 7.22
C PHE A 245 -0.67 -21.78 8.20
N LEU A 246 0.10 -22.85 7.97
CA LEU A 246 0.10 -24.02 8.85
C LEU A 246 0.68 -23.71 10.23
N VAL A 247 1.71 -22.86 10.32
CA VAL A 247 2.22 -22.35 11.60
C VAL A 247 1.12 -21.59 12.34
N ALA A 248 0.44 -20.67 11.66
CA ALA A 248 -0.65 -19.87 12.23
C ALA A 248 -1.85 -20.72 12.65
N LEU A 249 -2.15 -21.78 11.91
CA LEU A 249 -3.22 -22.75 12.19
C LEU A 249 -2.91 -23.59 13.43
N SER A 250 -1.72 -24.18 13.51
CA SER A 250 -1.38 -25.22 14.49
C SER A 250 -0.85 -24.70 15.82
N HIS A 251 -0.29 -23.48 15.87
CA HIS A 251 0.36 -22.94 17.07
C HIS A 251 -0.47 -21.81 17.71
N PRO A 252 -1.21 -22.09 18.80
CA PRO A 252 -2.01 -21.07 19.49
C PRO A 252 -1.20 -19.86 19.98
N SER A 253 0.06 -20.07 20.37
CA SER A 253 0.97 -19.01 20.82
C SER A 253 1.25 -17.93 19.77
N ARG A 254 1.04 -18.24 18.48
CA ARG A 254 1.28 -17.34 17.34
C ARG A 254 0.07 -16.45 17.02
N ALA A 255 -0.55 -15.86 18.05
CA ALA A 255 -1.70 -14.96 17.89
C ALA A 255 -1.34 -13.68 17.11
N ARG A 256 -0.14 -13.14 17.33
CA ARG A 256 0.37 -11.97 16.60
C ARG A 256 0.47 -12.23 15.11
N LEU A 257 1.04 -13.38 14.71
CA LEU A 257 1.08 -13.78 13.30
C LEU A 257 -0.33 -13.80 12.69
N ARG A 258 -1.30 -14.44 13.34
CA ARG A 258 -2.69 -14.51 12.84
C ARG A 258 -3.31 -13.14 12.59
N ASP A 259 -3.19 -12.21 13.55
CA ASP A 259 -3.68 -10.83 13.41
C ASP A 259 -3.00 -10.11 12.24
N LEU A 260 -1.67 -10.24 12.11
CA LEU A 260 -0.92 -9.63 11.01
C LEU A 260 -1.29 -10.21 9.65
N LEU A 261 -1.44 -11.54 9.53
CA LEU A 261 -1.88 -12.19 8.28
C LEU A 261 -3.27 -11.67 7.86
N ALA A 262 -4.17 -11.48 8.81
CA ALA A 262 -5.51 -10.94 8.55
C ALA A 262 -5.46 -9.48 8.08
N ARG A 263 -4.76 -8.60 8.80
CA ARG A 263 -4.67 -7.16 8.49
C ARG A 263 -3.94 -6.85 7.19
N THR A 264 -2.99 -7.69 6.83
CA THR A 264 -2.20 -7.49 5.61
C THR A 264 -2.92 -7.97 4.35
N GLY A 265 -4.00 -8.77 4.48
CA GLY A 265 -4.66 -9.40 3.35
C GLY A 265 -3.93 -10.63 2.82
N PHE A 266 -3.05 -11.24 3.62
CA PHE A 266 -2.23 -12.38 3.22
C PHE A 266 -3.06 -13.60 2.79
N PHE A 267 -4.25 -13.77 3.37
CA PHE A 267 -5.16 -14.88 3.04
C PHE A 267 -5.63 -14.87 1.57
N ASP A 268 -5.64 -13.72 0.89
CA ASP A 268 -5.96 -13.66 -0.54
C ASP A 268 -4.90 -14.37 -1.39
N ARG A 269 -3.63 -14.38 -0.96
CA ARG A 269 -2.56 -15.15 -1.64
C ARG A 269 -2.68 -16.65 -1.32
N ILE A 270 -2.98 -16.97 -0.07
CA ILE A 270 -3.20 -18.35 0.42
C ILE A 270 -4.35 -19.02 -0.36
N SER A 271 -5.43 -18.27 -0.68
CA SER A 271 -6.58 -18.78 -1.44
C SER A 271 -6.22 -19.40 -2.80
N ARG A 272 -5.08 -18.99 -3.38
CA ARG A 272 -4.55 -19.47 -4.66
C ARG A 272 -3.58 -20.65 -4.52
N SER A 273 -3.26 -21.05 -3.28
CA SER A 273 -2.32 -22.13 -2.99
C SER A 273 -3.04 -23.45 -2.74
N GLN A 274 -2.30 -24.55 -2.93
CA GLN A 274 -2.79 -25.91 -2.71
C GLN A 274 -2.90 -26.20 -1.20
N ILE A 275 -4.01 -25.80 -0.58
CA ILE A 275 -4.29 -26.09 0.82
C ILE A 275 -5.47 -27.05 0.91
N HIS A 276 -5.35 -28.06 1.77
CA HIS A 276 -6.42 -29.00 2.03
C HIS A 276 -7.65 -28.26 2.57
N ARG A 277 -8.83 -28.64 2.08
CA ARG A 277 -10.09 -28.02 2.49
C ARG A 277 -10.28 -28.08 4.00
N ILE A 278 -9.93 -29.22 4.61
CA ILE A 278 -10.02 -29.42 6.05
C ILE A 278 -9.20 -28.40 6.85
N HIS A 279 -8.02 -28.00 6.38
CA HIS A 279 -7.21 -26.99 7.07
C HIS A 279 -7.87 -25.61 7.03
N ARG A 280 -8.58 -25.26 5.95
CA ARG A 280 -9.37 -24.02 5.88
C ARG A 280 -10.56 -24.06 6.83
N ASP A 281 -11.27 -25.19 6.87
CA ASP A 281 -12.41 -25.39 7.75
C ASP A 281 -11.99 -25.35 9.22
N MET A 282 -10.85 -25.97 9.56
CA MET A 282 -10.20 -25.84 10.86
C MET A 282 -9.86 -24.40 11.18
N TYR A 283 -9.23 -23.67 10.26
CA TYR A 283 -8.87 -22.27 10.50
C TYR A 283 -10.11 -21.42 10.82
N LYS A 284 -11.21 -21.63 10.09
CA LYS A 284 -12.50 -20.98 10.36
C LYS A 284 -13.08 -21.39 11.73
N LYS A 285 -13.08 -22.68 12.06
CA LYS A 285 -13.64 -23.21 13.33
C LYS A 285 -12.89 -22.68 14.56
N TYR A 286 -11.56 -22.71 14.54
CA TYR A 286 -10.74 -22.39 15.72
C TYR A 286 -10.32 -20.92 15.80
N TRP A 287 -10.19 -20.23 14.66
CA TRP A 287 -9.69 -18.86 14.60
C TRP A 287 -10.71 -17.85 14.04
N GLY A 288 -11.91 -18.30 13.66
CA GLY A 288 -13.04 -17.42 13.30
C GLY A 288 -12.92 -16.72 11.94
N GLN A 289 -11.88 -17.02 11.15
CA GLN A 289 -11.66 -16.37 9.85
C GLN A 289 -11.83 -17.36 8.71
N ALA A 290 -12.77 -17.07 7.80
CA ALA A 290 -12.98 -17.86 6.61
C ALA A 290 -11.92 -17.51 5.54
N ILE A 291 -11.35 -18.54 4.92
CA ILE A 291 -10.41 -18.40 3.80
C ILE A 291 -11.12 -18.92 2.56
N GLU A 292 -11.40 -18.04 1.61
CA GLU A 292 -11.99 -18.42 0.33
C GLU A 292 -11.03 -19.30 -0.46
N GLN A 293 -11.56 -20.26 -1.23
CA GLN A 293 -10.79 -20.96 -2.24
C GLN A 293 -10.97 -20.23 -3.57
N ARG A 294 -9.90 -19.62 -4.09
CA ARG A 294 -9.89 -19.02 -5.42
C ARG A 294 -9.11 -19.94 -6.35
N GLU A 295 -9.80 -20.90 -6.93
CA GLU A 295 -9.25 -21.64 -8.05
C GLU A 295 -9.10 -20.66 -9.21
N LEU A 296 -7.89 -20.45 -9.69
CA LEU A 296 -7.69 -19.80 -10.98
C LEU A 296 -8.26 -20.77 -12.02
N PRO A 297 -9.38 -20.45 -12.69
CA PRO A 297 -9.90 -21.34 -13.70
C PRO A 297 -8.80 -21.52 -14.75
N ALA A 298 -8.51 -22.78 -15.10
CA ALA A 298 -7.64 -23.07 -16.23
C ALA A 298 -8.33 -22.57 -17.50
N SER A 299 -8.13 -21.29 -17.82
CA SER A 299 -8.75 -20.66 -18.97
C SER A 299 -7.90 -20.98 -20.19
N ILE A 300 -8.46 -21.78 -21.09
CA ILE A 300 -7.88 -21.96 -22.40
C ILE A 300 -8.11 -20.64 -23.15
N PRO A 301 -7.08 -20.02 -23.75
CA PRO A 301 -7.24 -18.78 -24.55
C PRO A 301 -7.89 -19.09 -25.92
N MET A 302 -8.89 -19.96 -25.93
CA MET A 302 -9.63 -20.40 -27.10
C MET A 302 -11.11 -20.39 -26.76
N PRO A 303 -11.97 -19.74 -27.57
CA PRO A 303 -13.40 -19.76 -27.32
C PRO A 303 -13.94 -21.19 -27.43
N PRO A 304 -14.94 -21.56 -26.63
CA PRO A 304 -15.46 -22.94 -26.54
C PRO A 304 -15.96 -23.47 -27.89
N GLY A 305 -16.50 -22.60 -28.75
CA GLY A 305 -16.91 -22.97 -30.11
C GLY A 305 -15.73 -23.41 -31.00
N ARG A 306 -14.56 -22.76 -30.86
CA ARG A 306 -13.35 -23.13 -31.60
C ARG A 306 -12.76 -24.44 -31.06
N ILE A 307 -12.80 -24.67 -29.75
CA ILE A 307 -12.38 -25.95 -29.13
C ILE A 307 -13.23 -27.11 -29.66
N LYS A 308 -14.57 -26.96 -29.67
CA LYS A 308 -15.48 -27.98 -30.20
C LYS A 308 -15.19 -28.32 -31.66
N ARG A 309 -14.93 -27.31 -32.51
CA ARG A 309 -14.55 -27.52 -33.91
C ARG A 309 -13.22 -28.25 -34.06
N ALA A 310 -12.21 -27.87 -33.27
CA ALA A 310 -10.90 -28.53 -33.28
C ALA A 310 -10.98 -30.01 -32.86
N LEU A 311 -11.74 -30.33 -31.81
CA LEU A 311 -11.97 -31.71 -31.37
C LEU A 311 -12.67 -32.55 -32.44
N ARG A 312 -13.66 -31.97 -33.14
CA ARG A 312 -14.35 -32.63 -34.26
C ARG A 312 -13.41 -32.89 -35.44
N ALA A 313 -12.60 -31.89 -35.82
CA ALA A 313 -11.63 -32.03 -36.91
C ALA A 313 -10.56 -33.08 -36.61
N HIS A 314 -10.05 -33.12 -35.37
CA HIS A 314 -9.08 -34.14 -34.93
C HIS A 314 -9.68 -35.56 -34.95
N LYS A 315 -10.93 -35.70 -34.50
CA LYS A 315 -11.67 -36.97 -34.57
C LYS A 315 -11.90 -37.41 -36.02
N ALA A 316 -12.25 -36.48 -36.92
CA ALA A 316 -12.44 -36.76 -38.34
C ALA A 316 -11.15 -37.20 -39.05
N ALA A 317 -9.99 -36.72 -38.59
CA ALA A 317 -8.67 -37.14 -39.07
C ALA A 317 -8.17 -38.47 -38.46
N GLY A 318 -9.03 -39.22 -37.73
CA GLY A 318 -8.68 -40.50 -37.12
C GLY A 318 -8.00 -40.41 -35.75
N GLY A 319 -7.85 -39.21 -35.18
CA GLY A 319 -7.27 -39.02 -33.84
C GLY A 319 -8.26 -39.31 -32.70
N VAL A 320 -7.75 -39.79 -31.56
CA VAL A 320 -8.55 -39.98 -30.34
C VAL A 320 -8.49 -38.69 -29.51
N PRO A 321 -9.59 -37.91 -29.41
CA PRO A 321 -9.59 -36.64 -28.68
C PRO A 321 -9.41 -36.90 -27.18
N LYS A 322 -8.27 -36.47 -26.63
CA LYS A 322 -8.05 -36.41 -25.18
C LYS A 322 -8.50 -35.06 -24.66
N ILE A 323 -9.61 -35.06 -23.91
CA ILE A 323 -10.19 -33.84 -23.31
C ILE A 323 -9.30 -33.35 -22.16
N THR A 324 -8.59 -34.26 -21.51
CA THR A 324 -7.77 -33.98 -20.33
C THR A 324 -6.30 -34.21 -20.65
N TYR A 325 -5.47 -33.25 -20.24
CA TYR A 325 -4.03 -33.41 -20.28
C TYR A 325 -3.53 -33.93 -18.94
N THR A 326 -2.89 -35.09 -18.95
CA THR A 326 -2.13 -35.58 -17.79
C THR A 326 -0.72 -34.98 -17.85
N PRO A 327 -0.28 -34.24 -16.82
CA PRO A 327 1.07 -33.69 -16.76
C PRO A 327 2.15 -34.76 -16.93
N LEU A 328 3.25 -34.40 -17.61
CA LEU A 328 4.37 -35.29 -17.90
C LEU A 328 4.97 -35.94 -16.65
N GLY A 329 5.13 -35.19 -15.55
CA GLY A 329 5.67 -35.71 -14.29
C GLY A 329 4.82 -36.83 -13.69
N VAL A 330 3.48 -36.72 -13.77
CA VAL A 330 2.55 -37.75 -13.31
C VAL A 330 2.63 -39.00 -14.19
N ARG A 331 2.79 -38.81 -15.52
CA ARG A 331 2.98 -39.95 -16.43
C ARG A 331 4.30 -40.68 -16.18
N GLN A 332 5.35 -39.95 -15.83
CA GLN A 332 6.66 -40.53 -15.54
C GLN A 332 6.66 -41.28 -14.21
N SER A 333 6.02 -40.76 -13.16
CA SER A 333 5.89 -41.47 -11.89
C SER A 333 5.03 -42.72 -12.02
N GLN A 334 3.90 -42.66 -12.74
CA GLN A 334 3.06 -43.84 -13.02
C GLN A 334 3.83 -44.92 -13.77
N ARG A 335 4.66 -44.54 -14.77
CA ARG A 335 5.52 -45.48 -15.50
C ARG A 335 6.62 -46.08 -14.64
N ALA A 336 7.19 -45.32 -13.69
CA ALA A 336 8.19 -45.84 -12.77
C ALA A 336 7.56 -46.90 -11.84
N VAL A 337 6.38 -46.59 -11.27
CA VAL A 337 5.63 -47.53 -10.42
C VAL A 337 5.22 -48.79 -11.19
N GLU A 338 4.73 -48.66 -12.44
CA GLU A 338 4.41 -49.82 -13.28
C GLU A 338 5.64 -50.69 -13.62
N LYS A 339 6.82 -50.08 -13.67
CA LYS A 339 8.07 -50.80 -13.95
C LYS A 339 8.56 -51.55 -12.71
N ASP A 340 8.56 -50.90 -11.54
CA ASP A 340 8.90 -51.54 -10.26
C ASP A 340 7.94 -52.69 -9.90
N VAL A 341 6.64 -52.56 -10.20
CA VAL A 341 5.67 -53.65 -9.98
C VAL A 341 5.92 -54.84 -10.91
N LYS A 342 6.40 -54.61 -12.15
CA LYS A 342 6.73 -55.69 -13.08
C LYS A 342 8.04 -56.38 -12.74
N ASP A 343 9.02 -55.63 -12.25
CA ASP A 343 10.34 -56.17 -11.89
C ASP A 343 10.32 -56.89 -10.53
N GLY A 344 9.35 -56.62 -9.65
CA GLY A 344 9.14 -57.35 -8.38
C GLY A 344 8.22 -58.58 -8.45
N LEU A 345 7.64 -58.88 -9.63
CA LEU A 345 6.80 -60.06 -9.89
C LEU A 345 7.54 -61.15 -10.72
N GLN A 346 8.83 -60.91 -11.03
CA GLN A 346 9.78 -61.90 -11.56
C GLN A 346 10.70 -62.36 -10.43
#